data_AF-A0A9X1KUI2-F1
#
_entry.id   AF-A0A9X1KUI2-F1
#
_cell.length_a   1.000
_cell.length_b   1.000
_cell.length_c   1.000
_cell.angle_alpha   90.00
_cell.angle_beta   90.00
_cell.angle_gamma   90.00
#
_symmetry.space_group_name_H-M   'P 1'
#
loop_
_entity.id
_entity.type
_entity.pdbx_description
1 polymer ?
#
loop_
_entity_poly.entity_id
_entity_poly.type
_entity_poly.pdbx_seq_one_letter_code
_entity_poly.pdbx_strand_id
1 'polypeptide(L)'
;MKTVTNLFFGRADHKDLAERKIIYLFNYFRKELGLEQVPGEIITPGAVAARSGIDELKIEELFSTIASVSERSFIGANDLKSLNAQIETFYQTTQR
;
A
#
# COMPACT_ATOMS: atom_id res chain seq x y z
N MET A 1 -17.30 30.63 -13.34
CA MET A 1 -15.95 30.02 -13.31
C MET A 1 -15.70 29.38 -11.94
N LYS A 2 -15.84 28.05 -11.80
CA LYS A 2 -15.43 27.29 -10.60
C LYS A 2 -15.18 25.83 -11.00
N THR A 3 -14.04 25.54 -11.60
CA THR A 3 -13.68 24.15 -11.96
C THR A 3 -12.26 23.77 -11.58
N VAL A 4 -11.46 24.74 -11.10
CA VAL A 4 -10.09 24.45 -10.66
C VAL A 4 -10.13 23.88 -9.24
N THR A 5 -10.81 24.55 -8.30
CA THR A 5 -10.81 24.18 -6.87
C THR A 5 -11.22 22.73 -6.56
N ASN A 6 -12.30 22.22 -7.16
CA ASN A 6 -12.83 20.88 -6.86
C ASN A 6 -11.88 19.74 -7.29
N LEU A 7 -11.14 19.94 -8.38
CA LEU A 7 -10.25 18.93 -8.93
C LEU A 7 -8.99 18.73 -8.07
N PHE A 8 -8.50 19.80 -7.44
CA PHE A 8 -7.34 19.73 -6.55
C PHE A 8 -7.69 19.10 -5.20
N PHE A 9 -8.88 19.40 -4.66
CA PHE A 9 -9.36 18.79 -3.41
C PHE A 9 -9.50 17.27 -3.52
N GLY A 10 -10.19 16.75 -4.55
CA GLY A 10 -10.34 15.30 -4.72
C GLY A 10 -9.00 14.56 -4.90
N ARG A 11 -7.99 15.18 -5.51
CA ARG A 11 -6.66 14.58 -5.70
C ARG A 11 -5.84 14.53 -4.40
N ALA A 12 -5.91 15.57 -3.57
CA ALA A 12 -5.27 15.58 -2.25
C ALA A 12 -5.88 14.48 -1.36
N ASP A 13 -7.21 14.37 -1.36
CA ASP A 13 -7.93 13.35 -0.59
C ASP A 13 -7.53 11.91 -0.98
N HIS A 14 -7.31 11.67 -2.28
CA HIS A 14 -6.88 10.35 -2.75
C HIS A 14 -5.49 9.98 -2.25
N LYS A 15 -4.54 10.93 -2.29
CA LYS A 15 -3.16 10.73 -1.82
C LYS A 15 -3.15 10.46 -0.31
N ASP A 16 -3.81 11.31 0.47
CA ASP A 16 -3.90 11.15 1.93
C ASP A 16 -4.53 9.80 2.32
N LEU A 17 -5.57 9.38 1.60
CA LEU A 17 -6.21 8.08 1.85
C LEU A 17 -5.29 6.92 1.49
N ALA A 18 -4.56 7.00 0.39
CA ALA A 18 -3.59 5.99 0.01
C ALA A 18 -2.46 5.85 1.05
N GLU A 19 -1.91 6.97 1.52
CA GLU A 19 -0.85 6.95 2.54
C GLU A 19 -1.32 6.32 3.85
N ARG A 20 -2.52 6.66 4.31
CA ARG A 20 -3.12 5.99 5.47
C ARG A 20 -3.22 4.49 5.27
N LYS A 21 -3.73 4.03 4.11
CA LYS A 21 -3.84 2.60 3.78
C LYS A 21 -2.47 1.90 3.77
N ILE A 22 -1.44 2.53 3.21
CA ILE A 22 -0.07 2.03 3.22
C ILE A 22 0.43 1.89 4.67
N ILE A 23 0.24 2.91 5.51
CA ILE A 23 0.63 2.85 6.94
C ILE A 23 -0.06 1.66 7.64
N TYR A 24 -1.36 1.46 7.43
CA TYR A 24 -2.08 0.32 8.01
C TYR A 24 -1.55 -1.02 7.50
N LEU A 25 -1.22 -1.14 6.21
CA LEU A 25 -0.63 -2.35 5.64
C LEU A 25 0.74 -2.65 6.25
N PHE A 26 1.62 -1.65 6.37
CA PHE A 26 2.92 -1.86 7.00
C PHE A 26 2.77 -2.23 8.48
N ASN A 27 1.80 -1.66 9.18
CA ASN A 27 1.48 -2.08 10.55
C ASN A 27 0.99 -3.53 10.62
N TYR A 28 0.22 -3.99 9.63
CA TYR A 28 -0.15 -5.39 9.50
C TYR A 28 1.07 -6.29 9.29
N PHE A 29 1.98 -5.93 8.37
CA PHE A 29 3.24 -6.66 8.17
C PHE A 29 4.04 -6.81 9.47
N ARG A 30 4.11 -5.74 10.27
CA ARG A 30 4.82 -5.75 11.55
C ARG A 30 4.17 -6.68 12.57
N LYS A 31 2.86 -6.55 12.75
CA LYS A 31 2.10 -7.22 13.81
C LYS A 31 1.75 -8.66 13.48
N GLU A 32 1.23 -8.90 12.29
CA GLU A 32 0.66 -10.19 11.89
C GLU A 32 1.71 -11.09 11.23
N LEU A 33 2.66 -10.52 10.49
CA LEU A 33 3.77 -11.28 9.89
C LEU A 33 5.05 -11.29 10.75
N GLY A 34 5.07 -10.54 11.85
CA GLY A 34 6.21 -10.47 12.76
C GLY A 34 7.46 -9.82 12.17
N LEU A 35 7.32 -8.95 11.16
CA LEU A 35 8.44 -8.38 10.41
C LEU A 35 9.15 -7.19 11.11
N GLU A 36 8.72 -6.81 12.31
CA GLU A 36 9.35 -5.73 13.11
C GLU A 36 9.97 -6.23 14.42
N GLN A 37 10.08 -7.54 14.60
CA GLN A 37 10.58 -8.09 15.86
C GLN A 37 12.05 -7.75 16.12
N VAL A 38 12.78 -7.28 15.10
CA VAL A 38 14.18 -6.84 15.21
C VAL A 38 14.31 -5.35 14.87
N PRO A 39 14.80 -4.51 15.80
CA PRO A 39 15.06 -3.09 15.53
C PRO A 39 16.01 -2.91 14.34
N GLY A 40 15.57 -2.15 13.33
CA GLY A 40 16.37 -1.83 12.13
C GLY A 40 16.14 -2.78 10.95
N GLU A 41 15.30 -3.81 11.09
CA GLU A 41 14.94 -4.66 9.96
C GLU A 41 14.02 -3.91 8.99
N ILE A 42 14.43 -3.87 7.72
CA ILE A 42 13.64 -3.25 6.65
C ILE A 42 12.65 -4.28 6.15
N ILE A 43 11.37 -3.89 6.06
CA ILE A 43 10.34 -4.72 5.44
C ILE A 43 10.62 -4.80 3.93
N THR A 44 11.00 -5.99 3.47
CA THR A 44 11.28 -6.27 2.04
C THR A 44 10.17 -7.12 1.42
N PRO A 45 9.99 -7.07 0.07
CA PRO A 45 9.06 -7.95 -0.63
C PRO A 45 9.30 -9.43 -0.32
N GLY A 46 10.56 -9.89 -0.39
CA GLY A 46 10.91 -11.29 -0.07
C GLY A 46 10.57 -11.70 1.35
N ALA A 47 10.78 -10.83 2.34
CA ALA A 47 10.39 -11.11 3.73
C ALA A 47 8.87 -11.21 3.90
N VAL A 48 8.11 -10.33 3.24
CA VAL A 48 6.64 -10.39 3.23
C VAL A 48 6.15 -11.65 2.52
N ALA A 49 6.72 -12.01 1.37
CA ALA A 49 6.39 -13.23 0.63
C ALA A 49 6.64 -14.49 1.47
N ALA A 50 7.83 -14.58 2.08
CA ALA A 50 8.21 -15.70 2.94
C ALA A 50 7.29 -15.89 4.16
N ARG A 51 6.80 -14.79 4.76
CA ARG A 51 5.90 -14.85 5.92
C ARG A 51 4.43 -15.04 5.54
N SER A 52 3.98 -14.47 4.43
CA SER A 52 2.59 -14.54 3.97
C SER A 52 2.26 -15.80 3.18
N GLY A 53 3.27 -16.47 2.62
CA GLY A 53 3.09 -17.61 1.71
C GLY A 53 2.55 -17.21 0.33
N ILE A 54 2.51 -15.91 0.04
CA ILE A 54 2.12 -15.37 -1.26
C ILE A 54 3.35 -15.37 -2.18
N ASP A 55 3.11 -15.62 -3.46
CA ASP A 55 4.14 -15.54 -4.51
C ASP A 55 4.88 -14.20 -4.48
N GLU A 56 6.23 -14.27 -4.50
CA GLU A 56 7.08 -13.09 -4.39
C GLU A 56 6.80 -12.06 -5.49
N LEU A 57 6.49 -12.48 -6.71
CA LEU A 57 6.17 -11.56 -7.81
C LEU A 57 4.92 -10.72 -7.49
N LYS A 58 3.91 -11.32 -6.86
CA LYS A 58 2.70 -10.58 -6.45
C LYS A 58 2.98 -9.57 -5.34
N ILE A 59 3.90 -9.90 -4.45
CA ILE A 59 4.33 -8.97 -3.40
C ILE A 59 5.19 -7.85 -4.00
N GLU A 60 6.08 -8.16 -4.96
CA GLU A 60 6.84 -7.15 -5.69
C GLU A 60 5.93 -6.18 -6.45
N GLU A 61 4.88 -6.67 -7.10
CA GLU A 61 3.87 -5.82 -7.77
C GLU A 61 3.17 -4.88 -6.77
N LEU A 62 2.83 -5.37 -5.58
CA LEU A 62 2.27 -4.57 -4.49
C LEU A 62 3.25 -3.48 -4.04
N PHE A 63 4.52 -3.84 -3.79
CA PHE A 63 5.54 -2.89 -3.39
C PHE A 63 5.84 -1.85 -4.47
N SER A 64 5.85 -2.25 -5.74
CA SER A 64 6.00 -1.35 -6.88
C SER A 64 4.84 -0.35 -6.96
N THR A 65 3.61 -0.82 -6.75
CA THR A 65 2.43 0.06 -6.69
C THR A 65 2.51 1.04 -5.52
N ILE A 66 2.94 0.57 -4.34
CA ILE A 66 3.15 1.39 -3.14
C ILE A 66 4.22 2.46 -3.39
N ALA A 67 5.36 2.09 -4.00
CA ALA A 67 6.43 3.02 -4.32
C ALA A 67 5.95 4.11 -5.29
N SER A 68 5.31 3.72 -6.39
CA SER A 68 4.74 4.64 -7.39
C SER A 68 3.74 5.63 -6.76
N VAL A 69 2.87 5.16 -5.87
CA VAL A 69 1.91 6.02 -5.16
C VAL A 69 2.60 6.92 -4.14
N SER A 70 3.61 6.42 -3.44
CA SER A 70 4.35 7.17 -2.41
C SER A 70 5.16 8.32 -3.01
N GLU A 71 5.84 8.10 -4.13
CA GLU A 71 6.71 9.08 -4.79
C GLU A 71 5.93 10.23 -5.46
N ARG A 72 4.68 9.98 -5.85
CA ARG A 72 3.85 10.98 -6.53
C ARG A 72 3.18 11.91 -5.53
N SER A 73 3.30 13.23 -5.75
CA SER A 73 2.58 14.23 -4.93
C SER A 73 1.06 14.18 -5.11
N PHE A 74 0.58 13.67 -6.25
CA PHE A 74 -0.85 13.53 -6.54
C PHE A 74 -1.13 12.20 -7.24
N ILE A 75 -2.21 11.55 -6.81
CA ILE A 75 -2.72 10.33 -7.44
C ILE A 75 -4.17 10.50 -7.86
N GLY A 76 -4.57 9.79 -8.91
CA GLY A 76 -5.95 9.75 -9.37
C GLY A 76 -6.77 8.66 -8.68
N ALA A 77 -8.09 8.67 -8.92
CA ALA A 77 -8.99 7.65 -8.41
C ALA A 77 -8.61 6.23 -8.86
N ASN A 78 -8.10 6.07 -10.08
CA ASN A 78 -7.67 4.76 -10.59
C ASN A 78 -6.43 4.22 -9.86
N ASP A 79 -5.46 5.10 -9.55
CA ASP A 79 -4.27 4.73 -8.77
C ASP A 79 -4.67 4.24 -7.38
N LEU A 80 -5.53 5.01 -6.70
CA LEU A 80 -6.06 4.67 -5.38
C LEU A 80 -6.85 3.36 -5.43
N LYS A 81 -7.70 3.17 -6.45
CA LYS A 81 -8.50 1.95 -6.62
C LYS A 81 -7.61 0.73 -6.83
N SER A 82 -6.55 0.85 -7.65
CA SER A 82 -5.59 -0.22 -7.88
C SER A 82 -4.87 -0.61 -6.59
N LEU A 83 -4.31 0.37 -5.88
CA LEU A 83 -3.65 0.14 -4.59
C LEU A 83 -4.60 -0.54 -3.60
N ASN A 84 -5.83 -0.04 -3.49
CA ASN A 84 -6.82 -0.61 -2.56
C ASN A 84 -7.14 -2.07 -2.89
N ALA A 85 -7.35 -2.39 -4.17
CA ALA A 85 -7.66 -3.76 -4.59
C ALA A 85 -6.52 -4.74 -4.29
N GLN A 86 -5.27 -4.32 -4.49
CA GLN A 86 -4.10 -5.16 -4.17
C GLN A 86 -3.96 -5.37 -2.66
N ILE A 87 -4.15 -4.32 -1.85
CA ILE A 87 -4.12 -4.41 -0.38
C ILE A 87 -5.23 -5.34 0.14
N GLU A 88 -6.45 -5.21 -0.38
CA GLU A 88 -7.57 -6.07 0.01
C GLU A 88 -7.32 -7.53 -0.37
N THR A 89 -6.81 -7.77 -1.58
CA THR A 89 -6.43 -9.12 -2.04
C THR A 89 -5.36 -9.73 -1.14
N PHE A 90 -4.38 -8.93 -0.73
CA PHE A 90 -3.36 -9.33 0.22
C PHE A 90 -4.00 -9.79 1.55
N TYR A 91 -4.82 -8.96 2.18
CA TYR A 91 -5.49 -9.31 3.44
C TYR A 91 -6.38 -10.55 3.33
N GLN A 92 -7.14 -10.69 2.25
CA GLN A 92 -7.99 -11.87 2.03
C GLN A 92 -7.19 -13.17 1.90
N THR A 93 -5.94 -13.07 1.45
CA THR A 93 -5.06 -14.22 1.29
C THR A 93 -4.40 -14.61 2.61
N THR A 94 -4.06 -13.62 3.46
CA THR A 94 -3.33 -13.85 4.72
C THR A 94 -4.21 -14.00 5.97
N GLN A 95 -5.44 -13.46 5.98
CA GLN A 95 -6.36 -13.56 7.13
C GLN A 95 -7.24 -14.82 7.11
N ARG A 96 -6.73 -15.95 6.60
CA ARG A 96 -7.45 -17.22 6.57
C ARG A 96 -7.30 -18.03 7.85
#